data_AF-A0A7C4VQY8-F1
#
_entry.id   AF-A0A7C4VQY8-F1
#
_cell.length_a   1.000
_cell.length_b   1.000
_cell.length_c   1.000
_cell.angle_alpha   90.00
_cell.angle_beta   90.00
_cell.angle_gamma   90.00
#
_symmetry.space_group_name_H-M   'P 1'
#
loop_
_entity.id
_entity.type
_entity.pdbx_description
1 polymer ?
#
loop_
_entity_poly.entity_id
_entity_poly.type
_entity_poly.pdbx_seq_one_letter_code
_entity_poly.pdbx_strand_id
1 'polypeptide(L)'
;MSLEESEHLKIPAHRPDIKEQFFFLLSGMIISVPLTLFINTYITNLLVDFLRPFYVALLSTAVFAPITEEFAKSYPLFYRHGETERSIFKLGFLTGLGFGVSEFFLYVLVYEAPVSIRLFGILFHACNTSIVAFGLAKKHPLPFYLVAVFLHFSNNFLAIFGPLWALGGITILFLTYILSWILYNKTSEKVVS
;
A
#
# COMPACT_ATOMS: atom_id res chain seq x y z
N MET A 1 -23.01 -23.85 -34.04
CA MET A 1 -21.99 -22.82 -33.77
C MET A 1 -20.67 -23.42 -34.22
N SER A 2 -20.21 -23.05 -35.42
CA SER A 2 -18.96 -23.59 -35.98
C SER A 2 -17.78 -23.07 -35.16
N LEU A 3 -16.70 -23.85 -35.09
CA LEU A 3 -15.48 -23.49 -34.36
C LEU A 3 -14.88 -22.14 -34.82
N GLU A 4 -15.23 -21.68 -36.03
CA GLU A 4 -14.81 -20.41 -36.64
C GLU A 4 -15.44 -19.15 -36.01
N GLU A 5 -16.63 -19.21 -35.40
CA GLU A 5 -17.24 -18.03 -34.76
C GLU A 5 -16.56 -17.67 -33.41
N SER A 6 -15.75 -18.56 -32.85
CA SER A 6 -15.09 -18.35 -31.55
C SER A 6 -13.79 -17.54 -31.62
N GLU A 7 -13.19 -17.36 -32.80
CA GLU A 7 -11.88 -16.71 -32.95
C GLU A 7 -11.91 -15.16 -32.89
N HIS A 8 -13.09 -14.54 -32.97
CA HIS A 8 -13.21 -13.09 -33.18
C HIS A 8 -13.60 -12.24 -31.96
N LEU A 9 -13.90 -12.85 -30.80
CA LEU A 9 -14.12 -12.09 -29.56
C LEU A 9 -12.80 -11.95 -28.75
N LYS A 10 -11.81 -11.28 -29.33
CA LYS A 10 -10.67 -10.78 -28.55
C LYS A 10 -11.14 -9.57 -27.75
N ILE A 11 -11.64 -9.79 -26.54
CA ILE A 11 -11.93 -8.72 -25.58
C ILE A 11 -10.62 -7.95 -25.40
N PRO A 12 -10.58 -6.64 -25.73
CA PRO A 12 -9.37 -5.86 -25.58
C PRO A 12 -8.98 -5.79 -24.11
N ALA A 13 -7.69 -5.97 -23.82
CA ALA A 13 -7.19 -5.88 -22.46
C ALA A 13 -7.47 -4.49 -21.87
N HIS A 14 -8.17 -4.43 -20.72
CA HIS A 14 -8.53 -3.16 -20.12
C HIS A 14 -7.28 -2.41 -19.64
N ARG A 15 -7.20 -1.13 -19.99
CA ARG A 15 -6.16 -0.21 -19.53
C ARG A 15 -6.83 0.96 -18.81
N PRO A 16 -6.37 1.33 -17.59
CA PRO A 16 -7.01 2.36 -16.80
C PRO A 16 -6.83 3.72 -17.46
N ASP A 17 -7.95 4.37 -17.73
CA ASP A 17 -7.95 5.75 -18.21
C ASP A 17 -7.55 6.71 -17.08
N ILE A 18 -7.46 8.01 -17.40
CA ILE A 18 -7.07 9.01 -16.41
C ILE A 18 -8.09 9.17 -15.28
N LYS A 19 -9.38 8.92 -15.55
CA LYS A 19 -10.45 9.04 -14.55
C LYS A 19 -10.34 7.92 -13.54
N GLU A 20 -10.07 6.72 -14.01
CA GLU A 20 -9.85 5.55 -13.19
C GLU A 20 -8.57 5.70 -12.35
N GLN A 21 -7.47 6.13 -12.97
CA GLN A 21 -6.22 6.42 -12.23
C GLN A 21 -6.46 7.44 -11.11
N PHE A 22 -7.22 8.50 -11.40
CA PHE A 22 -7.59 9.51 -10.40
C PHE A 22 -8.50 8.94 -9.31
N PHE A 23 -9.45 8.07 -9.66
CA PHE A 23 -10.28 7.36 -8.69
C PHE A 23 -9.44 6.54 -7.71
N PHE A 24 -8.46 5.77 -8.20
CA PHE A 24 -7.59 4.97 -7.32
C PHE A 24 -6.66 5.82 -6.46
N LEU A 25 -6.21 6.98 -6.95
CA LEU A 25 -5.52 7.96 -6.13
C LEU A 25 -6.40 8.48 -5.00
N LEU A 26 -7.63 8.90 -5.31
CA LEU A 26 -8.59 9.41 -4.33
C LEU A 26 -9.06 8.35 -3.32
N SER A 27 -9.22 7.09 -3.74
CA SER A 27 -9.60 6.02 -2.82
C SER A 27 -8.54 5.81 -1.73
N GLY A 28 -7.25 5.96 -2.08
CA GLY A 28 -6.16 5.96 -1.12
C GLY A 28 -6.25 7.10 -0.12
N MET A 29 -6.57 8.31 -0.60
CA MET A 29 -6.70 9.50 0.26
C MET A 29 -7.90 9.42 1.21
N ILE A 30 -9.08 9.06 0.69
CA ILE A 30 -10.37 9.28 1.35
C ILE A 30 -10.85 8.05 2.13
N ILE A 31 -10.61 6.84 1.61
CA ILE A 31 -11.16 5.62 2.23
C ILE A 31 -10.14 5.02 3.19
N SER A 32 -8.87 4.98 2.78
CA SER A 32 -7.85 4.24 3.52
C SER A 32 -7.38 5.00 4.77
N VAL A 33 -7.29 6.34 4.75
CA VAL A 33 -6.82 7.13 5.92
C VAL A 33 -7.83 7.13 7.08
N PRO A 34 -9.13 7.44 6.91
CA PRO A 34 -10.07 7.44 8.04
C PRO A 34 -10.22 6.05 8.67
N LEU A 35 -10.25 4.99 7.87
CA LEU A 35 -10.33 3.62 8.37
C LEU A 35 -9.12 3.26 9.23
N THR A 36 -7.92 3.62 8.79
CA THR A 36 -6.67 3.30 9.49
C THR A 36 -6.52 4.12 10.77
N LEU A 37 -6.91 5.40 10.75
CA LEU A 37 -6.98 6.22 11.96
C LEU A 37 -8.00 5.68 12.97
N PHE A 38 -9.18 5.26 12.50
CA PHE A 38 -10.20 4.68 13.36
C PHE A 38 -9.68 3.41 14.05
N ILE A 39 -9.13 2.47 13.28
CA ILE A 39 -8.62 1.21 13.84
C ILE A 39 -7.44 1.47 14.77
N ASN A 40 -6.49 2.33 14.40
CA ASN A 40 -5.33 2.64 15.23
C ASN A 40 -5.75 3.29 16.56
N THR A 41 -6.72 4.20 16.53
CA THR A 41 -7.28 4.83 17.75
C THR A 41 -7.97 3.80 18.63
N TYR A 42 -8.82 2.94 18.03
CA TYR A 42 -9.51 1.89 18.75
C TYR A 42 -8.53 0.92 19.44
N ILE A 43 -7.52 0.44 18.72
CA ILE A 43 -6.50 -0.47 19.27
C ILE A 43 -5.67 0.23 20.35
N THR A 44 -5.26 1.47 20.13
CA THR A 44 -4.49 2.23 21.13
C THR A 44 -5.27 2.37 22.44
N ASN A 45 -6.55 2.73 22.37
CA ASN A 45 -7.42 2.86 23.53
C ASN A 45 -7.66 1.53 24.26
N LEU A 46 -7.74 0.42 23.52
CA LEU A 46 -7.84 -0.91 24.15
C LEU A 46 -6.57 -1.32 24.88
N LEU A 47 -5.40 -0.83 24.48
CA LEU A 47 -4.11 -1.28 25.02
C LEU A 47 -3.58 -0.37 26.13
N VAL A 48 -3.92 0.92 26.12
CA VAL A 48 -3.33 1.94 27.02
C VAL A 48 -3.56 1.66 28.50
N ASP A 49 -4.69 1.04 28.86
CA ASP A 49 -5.02 0.71 30.24
C ASP A 49 -4.27 -0.53 30.78
N PHE A 50 -3.70 -1.34 29.88
CA PHE A 50 -3.10 -2.64 30.25
C PHE A 50 -1.59 -2.70 30.03
N LEU A 51 -1.04 -1.85 29.17
CA LEU A 51 0.34 -1.94 28.71
C LEU A 51 1.12 -0.63 28.93
N ARG A 52 2.43 -0.75 29.06
CA ARG A 52 3.33 0.42 29.10
C ARG A 52 3.37 1.12 27.72
N PRO A 53 3.63 2.43 27.67
CA PRO A 53 3.60 3.21 26.43
C PRO A 53 4.41 2.61 25.26
N PHE A 54 5.58 2.06 25.55
CA PHE A 54 6.41 1.38 24.54
C PHE A 54 5.68 0.20 23.87
N TYR A 55 5.04 -0.66 24.65
CA TYR A 55 4.33 -1.83 24.12
C TYR A 55 3.05 -1.42 23.40
N VAL A 56 2.39 -0.34 23.84
CA VAL A 56 1.27 0.25 23.11
C VAL A 56 1.73 0.68 21.72
N ALA A 57 2.77 1.50 21.62
CA ALA A 57 3.31 1.96 20.33
C ALA A 57 3.81 0.81 19.43
N LEU A 58 4.45 -0.19 20.03
CA LEU A 58 4.89 -1.39 19.31
C LEU A 58 3.70 -2.12 18.68
N LEU A 59 2.64 -2.37 19.45
CA LEU A 59 1.50 -3.13 18.96
C LEU A 59 0.62 -2.30 18.03
N SER A 60 0.22 -1.09 18.42
CA SER A 60 -0.68 -0.26 17.60
C SER A 60 0.01 0.24 16.33
N THR A 61 1.14 0.93 16.46
CA THR A 61 1.81 1.61 15.34
C THR A 61 2.70 0.68 14.52
N ALA A 62 3.49 -0.20 15.15
CA ALA A 62 4.40 -1.05 14.38
C ALA A 62 3.73 -2.34 13.89
N VAL A 63 2.80 -2.95 14.63
CA VAL A 63 2.18 -4.22 14.22
C VAL A 63 0.83 -4.02 13.53
N PHE A 64 -0.17 -3.45 14.21
CA PHE A 64 -1.54 -3.41 13.70
C PHE A 64 -1.75 -2.38 12.60
N ALA A 65 -1.11 -1.22 12.67
CA ALA A 65 -1.23 -0.20 11.62
C ALA A 65 -0.79 -0.75 10.25
N PRO A 66 0.40 -1.36 10.06
CA PRO A 66 0.78 -1.98 8.79
C PRO A 66 -0.21 -3.01 8.25
N ILE A 67 -0.73 -3.89 9.11
CA ILE A 67 -1.73 -4.90 8.70
C ILE A 67 -2.96 -4.20 8.13
N THR A 68 -3.50 -3.22 8.86
CA THR A 68 -4.75 -2.57 8.46
C THR A 68 -4.56 -1.62 7.28
N GLU A 69 -3.45 -0.88 7.23
CA GLU A 69 -3.12 0.05 6.16
C GLU A 69 -2.85 -0.67 4.84
N GLU A 70 -2.03 -1.72 4.82
CA GLU A 70 -1.78 -2.46 3.58
C GLU A 70 -3.05 -3.14 3.05
N PHE A 71 -3.92 -3.61 3.94
CA PHE A 71 -5.22 -4.15 3.54
C PHE A 71 -6.13 -3.07 2.97
N ALA A 72 -6.30 -1.94 3.68
CA ALA A 72 -7.19 -0.85 3.26
C ALA A 72 -6.78 -0.27 1.90
N LYS A 73 -5.47 -0.05 1.70
CA LYS A 73 -4.93 0.48 0.44
C LYS A 73 -5.09 -0.50 -0.72
N SER A 74 -5.00 -1.81 -0.48
CA SER A 74 -5.15 -2.81 -1.53
C SER A 74 -6.60 -3.22 -1.78
N TYR A 75 -7.51 -2.90 -0.86
CA TYR A 75 -8.91 -3.32 -0.91
C TYR A 75 -9.63 -3.01 -2.23
N PRO A 76 -9.51 -1.79 -2.82
CA PRO A 76 -10.18 -1.48 -4.08
C PRO A 76 -9.75 -2.35 -5.27
N LEU A 77 -8.62 -3.05 -5.17
CA LEU A 77 -8.06 -3.89 -6.24
C LEU A 77 -8.59 -5.32 -6.22
N PHE A 78 -9.15 -5.82 -5.10
CA PHE A 78 -9.55 -7.24 -4.99
C PHE A 78 -10.65 -7.64 -5.97
N TYR A 79 -11.47 -6.68 -6.41
CA TYR A 79 -12.63 -6.93 -7.28
C TYR A 79 -12.36 -6.58 -8.75
N ARG A 80 -11.10 -6.27 -9.09
CA ARG A 80 -10.68 -5.91 -10.45
C ARG A 80 -10.31 -7.19 -11.20
N HIS A 81 -11.17 -7.54 -12.15
CA HIS A 81 -11.01 -8.65 -13.09
C HIS A 81 -11.08 -8.08 -14.51
N GLY A 82 -10.18 -8.52 -15.40
CA GLY A 82 -10.16 -8.05 -16.79
C GLY A 82 -9.11 -6.98 -17.11
N GLU A 83 -8.44 -6.42 -16.10
CA GLU A 83 -7.31 -5.52 -16.27
C GLU A 83 -6.00 -6.29 -16.48
N THR A 84 -5.00 -5.64 -17.09
CA THR A 84 -3.68 -6.23 -17.21
C THR A 84 -2.92 -6.25 -15.88
N GLU A 85 -1.96 -7.16 -15.72
CA GLU A 85 -1.09 -7.18 -14.53
C GLU A 85 -0.41 -5.82 -14.32
N ARG A 86 0.05 -5.20 -15.41
CA ARG A 86 0.66 -3.86 -15.39
C ARG A 86 -0.32 -2.77 -14.94
N SER A 87 -1.59 -2.91 -15.31
CA SER A 87 -2.64 -1.99 -14.90
C SER A 87 -2.92 -2.11 -13.40
N ILE A 88 -3.16 -3.32 -12.88
CA ILE A 88 -3.38 -3.54 -11.44
C ILE A 88 -2.20 -3.00 -10.62
N PHE A 89 -0.96 -3.25 -11.06
CA PHE A 89 0.23 -2.72 -10.39
C PHE A 89 0.22 -1.18 -10.32
N LYS A 90 -0.05 -0.51 -11.45
CA LYS A 90 -0.11 0.96 -11.51
C LYS A 90 -1.22 1.52 -10.63
N LEU A 91 -2.40 0.90 -10.64
CA LEU A 91 -3.52 1.31 -9.80
C LEU A 91 -3.18 1.18 -8.32
N GLY A 92 -2.54 0.08 -7.90
CA GLY A 92 -2.06 -0.08 -6.53
C GLY A 92 -0.99 0.94 -6.14
N PHE A 93 -0.08 1.26 -7.05
CA PHE A 93 0.87 2.36 -6.84
C PHE A 93 0.16 3.69 -6.58
N LEU A 94 -0.86 4.01 -7.39
CA LEU A 94 -1.64 5.24 -7.24
C LEU A 94 -2.45 5.27 -5.93
N THR A 95 -3.04 4.15 -5.51
CA THR A 95 -3.73 4.10 -4.21
C THR A 95 -2.77 4.26 -3.04
N GLY A 96 -1.60 3.63 -3.10
CA GLY A 96 -0.56 3.86 -2.10
C GLY A 96 -0.05 5.31 -2.10
N LEU A 97 0.08 5.93 -3.28
CA LEU A 97 0.47 7.33 -3.41
C LEU A 97 -0.55 8.27 -2.77
N GLY A 98 -1.84 8.04 -3.04
CA GLY A 98 -2.92 8.82 -2.45
C GLY A 98 -2.92 8.75 -0.93
N PHE A 99 -2.83 7.53 -0.39
CA PHE A 99 -2.68 7.34 1.06
C PHE A 99 -1.46 8.08 1.61
N GLY A 100 -0.29 7.92 0.99
CA GLY A 100 0.95 8.54 1.43
C GLY A 100 0.89 10.07 1.43
N VAL A 101 0.23 10.69 0.45
CA VAL A 101 0.02 12.15 0.41
C VAL A 101 -0.87 12.61 1.56
N SER A 102 -1.99 11.93 1.82
CA SER A 102 -2.87 12.27 2.93
C SER A 102 -2.19 12.07 4.27
N GLU A 103 -1.44 10.99 4.44
CA GLU A 103 -0.68 10.72 5.64
C GLU A 103 0.43 11.77 5.84
N PHE A 104 1.14 12.16 4.78
CA PHE A 104 2.12 13.24 4.84
C PHE A 104 1.51 14.53 5.42
N PHE A 105 0.36 14.97 4.89
CA PHE A 105 -0.31 16.17 5.40
C PHE A 105 -0.77 16.01 6.83
N LEU A 106 -1.33 14.86 7.20
CA LEU A 106 -1.72 14.58 8.58
C LEU A 106 -0.51 14.75 9.52
N TYR A 107 0.61 14.10 9.21
CA TYR A 107 1.78 14.15 10.08
C TYR A 107 2.45 15.52 10.13
N VAL A 108 2.56 16.21 9.00
CA VAL A 108 3.21 17.52 8.96
C VAL A 108 2.34 18.61 9.59
N LEU A 109 1.03 18.62 9.29
CA LEU A 109 0.13 19.70 9.72
C LEU A 109 -0.49 19.47 11.10
N VAL A 110 -0.72 18.22 11.50
CA VAL A 110 -1.38 17.88 12.77
C VAL A 110 -0.38 17.39 13.82
N TYR A 111 0.59 16.56 13.43
CA TYR A 111 1.60 16.02 14.35
C TYR A 111 2.93 16.77 14.32
N GLU A 112 3.01 17.89 13.59
CA GLU A 112 4.19 18.76 13.48
C GLU A 112 5.48 18.02 13.12
N ALA A 113 5.36 16.91 12.38
CA ALA A 113 6.49 16.09 12.01
C ALA A 113 7.37 16.79 10.95
N PRO A 114 8.70 16.60 10.97
CA PRO A 114 9.59 17.22 10.00
C PRO A 114 9.28 16.78 8.56
N VAL A 115 9.08 17.77 7.67
CA VAL A 115 8.81 17.54 6.23
C VAL A 115 9.86 16.64 5.59
N SER A 116 11.15 16.87 5.88
CA SER A 116 12.27 16.13 5.31
C SER A 116 12.22 14.63 5.61
N ILE A 117 11.66 14.24 6.76
CA ILE A 117 11.52 12.83 7.15
C ILE A 117 10.28 12.22 6.48
N ARG A 118 9.16 12.95 6.49
CA ARG A 118 7.86 12.43 6.02
C ARG A 118 7.73 12.39 4.50
N LEU A 119 8.50 13.20 3.77
CA LEU A 119 8.46 13.25 2.30
C LEU A 119 8.72 11.87 1.66
N PHE A 120 9.65 11.11 2.22
CA PHE A 120 9.97 9.76 1.71
C PHE A 120 8.86 8.74 2.00
N GLY A 121 8.04 8.96 3.02
CA GLY A 121 6.88 8.13 3.34
C GLY A 121 5.87 8.07 2.20
N ILE A 122 5.69 9.16 1.45
CA ILE A 122 4.77 9.20 0.30
C ILE A 122 5.09 8.09 -0.71
N LEU A 123 6.35 8.01 -1.14
CA LEU A 123 6.80 7.01 -2.10
C LEU A 123 6.86 5.62 -1.50
N PHE A 124 7.13 5.52 -0.19
CA PHE A 124 7.07 4.25 0.52
C PHE A 124 5.70 3.62 0.40
N HIS A 125 4.62 4.35 0.74
CA HIS A 125 3.26 3.79 0.65
C HIS A 125 2.90 3.42 -0.79
N ALA A 126 3.27 4.24 -1.78
CA ALA A 126 3.06 3.93 -3.19
C ALA A 126 3.72 2.61 -3.60
N CYS A 127 5.01 2.46 -3.28
CA CYS A 127 5.78 1.25 -3.61
C CYS A 127 5.31 0.02 -2.83
N ASN A 128 4.93 0.19 -1.56
CA ASN A 128 4.51 -0.92 -0.72
C ASN A 128 3.16 -1.48 -1.17
N THR A 129 2.20 -0.61 -1.49
CA THR A 129 0.89 -1.03 -2.02
C THR A 129 1.03 -1.69 -3.39
N SER A 130 1.96 -1.24 -4.25
CA SER A 130 2.18 -1.87 -5.55
C SER A 130 2.80 -3.28 -5.44
N ILE A 131 3.54 -3.59 -4.38
CA ILE A 131 3.98 -4.96 -4.07
C ILE A 131 2.75 -5.86 -3.82
N VAL A 132 1.79 -5.42 -3.02
CA VAL A 132 0.53 -6.17 -2.80
C VAL A 132 -0.24 -6.34 -4.10
N ALA A 133 -0.34 -5.26 -4.89
CA ALA A 133 -1.00 -5.25 -6.20
C ALA A 133 -0.36 -6.24 -7.19
N PHE A 134 0.97 -6.41 -7.15
CA PHE A 134 1.65 -7.46 -7.92
C PHE A 134 1.17 -8.86 -7.52
N GLY A 135 1.08 -9.13 -6.22
CA GLY A 135 0.55 -10.41 -5.72
C GLY A 135 -0.88 -10.66 -6.16
N LEU A 136 -1.73 -9.63 -6.13
CA LEU A 136 -3.11 -9.68 -6.64
C LEU A 136 -3.15 -10.01 -8.13
N ALA A 137 -2.35 -9.31 -8.94
CA ALA A 137 -2.24 -9.54 -10.37
C ALA A 137 -1.78 -10.97 -10.70
N LYS A 138 -0.91 -11.56 -9.86
CA LYS A 138 -0.42 -12.94 -10.00
C LYS A 138 -1.29 -13.99 -9.30
N LYS A 139 -2.45 -13.62 -8.74
CA LYS A 139 -3.34 -14.51 -7.97
C LYS A 139 -2.67 -15.20 -6.78
N HIS A 140 -1.62 -14.58 -6.24
CA HIS A 140 -0.94 -15.02 -5.03
C HIS A 140 -0.81 -13.83 -4.07
N PRO A 141 -1.91 -13.24 -3.56
CA PRO A 141 -1.85 -12.00 -2.80
C PRO A 141 -1.15 -12.16 -1.45
N LEU A 142 -1.36 -13.28 -0.76
CA LEU A 142 -0.93 -13.44 0.63
C LEU A 142 0.59 -13.28 0.84
N PRO A 143 1.49 -13.93 0.06
CA PRO A 143 2.93 -13.73 0.23
C PRO A 143 3.36 -12.26 0.05
N PHE A 144 2.82 -11.57 -0.95
CA PHE A 144 3.20 -10.19 -1.24
C PHE A 144 2.59 -9.20 -0.24
N TYR A 145 1.38 -9.49 0.24
CA TYR A 145 0.77 -8.78 1.36
C TYR A 145 1.64 -8.89 2.62
N LEU A 146 2.08 -10.10 2.98
CA LEU A 146 2.95 -10.31 4.15
C LEU A 146 4.31 -9.62 4.00
N VAL A 147 4.88 -9.60 2.79
CA VAL A 147 6.11 -8.84 2.51
C VAL A 147 5.88 -7.34 2.70
N ALA A 148 4.78 -6.78 2.18
CA ALA A 148 4.46 -5.37 2.35
C ALA A 148 4.22 -5.02 3.82
N VAL A 149 3.46 -5.83 4.55
CA VAL A 149 3.24 -5.67 6.00
C VAL A 149 4.56 -5.75 6.75
N PHE A 150 5.46 -6.66 6.42
CA PHE A 150 6.76 -6.79 7.08
C PHE A 150 7.67 -5.58 6.85
N LEU A 151 7.74 -5.07 5.61
CA LEU A 151 8.51 -3.87 5.28
C LEU A 151 7.98 -2.66 6.04
N HIS A 152 6.65 -2.52 6.13
CA HIS A 152 6.00 -1.43 6.84
C HIS A 152 6.13 -1.55 8.36
N PHE A 153 5.94 -2.75 8.91
CA PHE A 153 6.28 -3.07 10.31
C PHE A 153 7.72 -2.65 10.62
N SER A 154 8.68 -3.02 9.76
CA SER A 154 10.09 -2.72 9.99
C SER A 154 10.35 -1.21 9.98
N ASN A 155 9.74 -0.47 9.05
CA ASN A 155 9.82 0.99 9.01
C ASN A 155 9.25 1.63 10.29
N ASN A 156 8.05 1.21 10.71
CA ASN A 156 7.38 1.79 11.86
C ASN A 156 8.06 1.40 13.18
N PHE A 157 8.52 0.16 13.30
CA PHE A 157 9.29 -0.31 14.44
C PHE A 157 10.54 0.55 14.64
N LEU A 158 11.29 0.82 13.57
CA LEU A 158 12.47 1.68 13.63
C LEU A 158 12.10 3.13 13.97
N ALA A 159 10.94 3.61 13.54
CA ALA A 159 10.45 4.95 13.85
C ALA A 159 10.15 5.14 15.35
N ILE A 160 9.79 4.08 16.08
CA ILE A 160 9.60 4.13 17.55
C ILE A 160 10.88 4.56 18.27
N PHE A 161 12.06 4.27 17.71
CA PHE A 161 13.36 4.66 18.27
C PHE A 161 13.80 6.08 17.85
N GLY A 162 12.91 6.87 17.25
CA GLY A 162 13.15 8.26 16.92
C GLY A 162 14.30 8.45 15.92
N PRO A 163 15.32 9.27 16.20
CA PRO A 163 16.42 9.54 15.24
C PRO A 163 17.17 8.31 14.74
N LEU A 164 17.19 7.22 15.52
CA LEU A 164 17.80 5.95 15.10
C LEU A 164 17.09 5.32 13.88
N TRP A 165 15.87 5.76 13.56
CA TRP A 165 15.18 5.41 12.34
C TRP A 165 16.06 5.63 11.11
N ALA A 166 16.87 6.68 11.05
CA ALA A 166 17.69 6.97 9.87
C ALA A 166 18.66 5.83 9.50
N LEU A 167 19.11 5.03 10.48
CA LEU A 167 20.09 3.96 10.26
C LEU A 167 19.48 2.75 9.52
N GLY A 168 18.20 2.45 9.75
CA GLY A 168 17.54 1.29 9.15
C GLY A 168 16.34 1.65 8.28
N GLY A 169 15.60 2.70 8.61
CA GLY A 169 14.44 3.18 7.89
C GLY A 169 14.77 3.58 6.46
N ILE A 170 15.90 4.26 6.24
CA ILE A 170 16.40 4.58 4.89
C ILE A 170 16.66 3.31 4.08
N THR A 171 17.24 2.27 4.71
CA THR A 171 17.45 0.97 4.06
C THR A 171 16.12 0.32 3.70
N ILE A 172 15.15 0.31 4.61
CA ILE A 172 13.81 -0.23 4.34
C ILE A 172 13.13 0.52 3.19
N LEU A 173 13.17 1.85 3.19
CA LEU A 173 12.64 2.68 2.10
C LEU A 173 13.24 2.28 0.74
N PHE A 174 14.57 2.16 0.69
CA PHE A 174 15.30 1.82 -0.52
C PHE A 174 14.99 0.39 -1.01
N LEU A 175 14.93 -0.57 -0.08
CA LEU A 175 14.55 -1.95 -0.38
C LEU A 175 13.12 -2.04 -0.94
N THR A 176 12.16 -1.32 -0.34
CA THR A 176 10.78 -1.28 -0.83
C THR A 176 10.70 -0.69 -2.25
N TYR A 177 11.45 0.39 -2.51
CA TYR A 177 11.52 0.99 -3.84
C TYR A 177 12.11 0.02 -4.87
N ILE A 178 13.26 -0.58 -4.59
CA ILE A 178 13.91 -1.54 -5.50
C ILE A 178 13.00 -2.73 -5.75
N LEU A 179 12.38 -3.28 -4.70
CA LEU A 179 11.50 -4.43 -4.84
C LEU A 179 10.29 -4.08 -5.72
N SER A 180 9.64 -2.94 -5.46
CA SER A 180 8.55 -2.45 -6.30
C SER A 180 9.01 -2.29 -7.76
N TRP A 181 10.18 -1.70 -8.01
CA TRP A 181 10.74 -1.55 -9.35
C TRP A 181 10.99 -2.90 -10.05
N ILE A 182 11.59 -3.87 -9.35
CA ILE A 182 11.83 -5.22 -9.89
C ILE A 182 10.49 -5.88 -10.23
N LEU A 183 9.49 -5.78 -9.36
CA LEU A 183 8.17 -6.38 -9.58
C LEU A 183 7.42 -5.70 -10.73
N TYR A 184 7.51 -4.38 -10.86
CA TYR A 184 6.95 -3.64 -11.99
C TYR A 184 7.49 -4.18 -13.33
N ASN A 185 8.80 -4.40 -13.42
CA ASN A 185 9.44 -4.93 -14.62
C ASN A 185 9.05 -6.40 -14.90
N LYS A 186 8.52 -7.13 -13.91
CA LYS A 186 7.96 -8.48 -14.05
C LYS A 186 6.46 -8.49 -14.41
N THR A 187 5.80 -7.33 -14.49
CA THR A 187 4.41 -7.23 -14.94
C THR A 187 4.30 -7.28 -16.47
N SER A 188 3.24 -7.91 -16.96
CA SER A 188 2.95 -8.02 -18.38
C SER A 188 1.60 -7.37 -18.75
N GLU A 189 1.30 -7.32 -20.05
CA GLU A 189 -0.03 -6.93 -20.55
C GLU A 189 -1.02 -8.11 -20.52
N LYS A 190 -0.70 -9.20 -19.81
CA LYS A 190 -1.62 -10.31 -19.61
C LYS A 190 -2.80 -9.87 -18.76
N VAL A 191 -4.01 -10.20 -19.21
CA VAL A 191 -5.24 -9.97 -18.46
C VAL A 191 -5.29 -10.85 -17.22
N VAL A 192 -5.67 -10.25 -16.10
CA VAL A 192 -5.89 -10.92 -14.83
C VAL A 192 -7.28 -11.55 -14.86
N SER A 193 -7.32 -12.87 -15.06
CA SER A 193 -8.51 -13.73 -14.99
C SER A 193 -8.62 -14.33 -13.58
#